data_AF-A0A964J9S3-F1
#
_entry.id   AF-A0A964J9S3-F1
#
_cell.length_a   1.000
_cell.length_b   1.000
_cell.length_c   1.000
_cell.angle_alpha   90.00
_cell.angle_beta   90.00
_cell.angle_gamma   90.00
#
_symmetry.space_group_name_H-M   'P 1'
#
loop_
_entity.id
_entity.type
_entity.pdbx_description
1 polymer ?
#
loop_
_entity_poly.entity_id
_entity_poly.type
_entity_poly.pdbx_seq_one_letter_code
_entity_poly.pdbx_strand_id
1 'polypeptide(L)'
;SEYNFEHANTENLFKMFDMFEIEAKSLVEKKLSLPAYDQCLKTSHVFNILDARGAISVAQRAGYIGRIREITKAAAGAWLDSQI
;
A
#
# COMPACT_ATOMS: atom_id res chain seq x y z
N SER A 1 4.41 -18.62 9.07
CA SER A 1 5.27 -17.68 9.80
C SER A 1 6.64 -17.55 9.15
N GLU A 2 7.34 -18.65 8.87
CA GLU A 2 8.71 -18.67 8.32
C GLU A 2 8.89 -17.83 7.04
N TYR A 3 7.94 -17.88 6.09
CA TYR A 3 7.97 -17.03 4.90
C TYR A 3 8.12 -15.54 5.24
N ASN A 4 7.29 -14.99 6.14
CA ASN A 4 7.29 -13.57 6.48
C ASN A 4 8.56 -13.11 7.19
N PHE A 5 9.25 -14.01 7.89
CA PHE A 5 10.42 -13.66 8.70
C PHE A 5 11.74 -13.98 8.00
N GLU A 6 11.76 -14.96 7.09
CA GLU A 6 13.02 -15.52 6.57
C GLU A 6 13.08 -15.55 5.04
N HIS A 7 12.01 -16.01 4.38
CA HIS A 7 12.08 -16.36 2.95
C HIS A 7 11.47 -15.34 1.98
N ALA A 8 10.67 -14.38 2.48
CA ALA A 8 10.03 -13.43 1.60
C ALA A 8 11.07 -12.59 0.84
N ASN A 9 10.93 -12.53 -0.49
CA ASN A 9 11.82 -11.77 -1.36
C ASN A 9 11.50 -10.27 -1.22
N THR A 10 12.34 -9.57 -0.45
CA THR A 10 12.13 -8.16 -0.12
C THR A 10 12.26 -7.24 -1.34
N GLU A 11 13.13 -7.57 -2.31
CA GLU A 11 13.27 -6.79 -3.54
C GLU A 11 11.98 -6.78 -4.36
N ASN A 12 11.36 -7.95 -4.53
CA ASN A 12 10.07 -8.05 -5.23
C ASN A 12 8.96 -7.34 -4.44
N LEU A 13 8.96 -7.46 -3.12
CA LEU A 13 7.97 -6.80 -2.27
C LEU A 13 8.07 -5.27 -2.35
N PHE A 14 9.28 -4.69 -2.39
CA PHE A 14 9.42 -3.24 -2.62
C PHE A 14 8.85 -2.81 -3.98
N LYS A 15 9.14 -3.56 -5.05
CA LYS A 15 8.55 -3.29 -6.37
C LYS A 15 7.03 -3.40 -6.34
N MET A 16 6.48 -4.42 -5.66
CA MET A 16 5.03 -4.60 -5.49
C MET A 16 4.40 -3.45 -4.73
N PHE A 17 5.05 -2.97 -3.66
CA PHE A 17 4.58 -1.80 -2.91
C PHE A 17 4.41 -0.59 -3.84
N ASP A 18 5.45 -0.28 -4.61
CA ASP A 18 5.43 0.87 -5.52
C ASP A 18 4.39 0.70 -6.64
N MET A 19 4.29 -0.50 -7.22
CA MET A 19 3.28 -0.82 -8.25
C MET A 19 1.85 -0.63 -7.73
N PHE A 20 1.54 -1.15 -6.53
CA PHE A 20 0.20 -1.02 -5.95
C PHE A 20 -0.12 0.43 -5.57
N GLU A 21 0.86 1.20 -5.07
CA GLU A 21 0.66 2.63 -4.79
C GLU A 21 0.36 3.42 -6.07
N ILE A 22 1.12 3.20 -7.14
CA ILE A 22 0.91 3.85 -8.44
C ILE A 22 -0.47 3.50 -9.00
N GLU A 23 -0.84 2.23 -8.96
CA GLU A 23 -2.15 1.77 -9.43
C GLU A 23 -3.29 2.36 -8.60
N ALA A 24 -3.15 2.41 -7.27
CA ALA A 24 -4.14 3.05 -6.39
C ALA A 24 -4.39 4.51 -6.81
N LYS A 25 -3.33 5.28 -7.05
CA LYS A 25 -3.42 6.68 -7.49
C LYS A 25 -4.11 6.81 -8.86
N SER A 26 -3.71 5.99 -9.83
CA SER A 26 -4.32 5.92 -11.17
C SER A 26 -5.83 5.62 -11.12
N LEU A 27 -6.25 4.71 -10.22
CA LEU A 27 -7.67 4.36 -10.04
C LEU A 27 -8.46 5.47 -9.35
N VAL A 28 -7.87 6.18 -8.39
CA VAL A 28 -8.47 7.38 -7.79
C VAL A 28 -8.74 8.46 -8.84
N GLU A 29 -7.78 8.74 -9.73
CA GLU A 29 -7.95 9.71 -10.82
C GLU A 29 -9.11 9.35 -11.75
N LYS A 30 -9.35 8.05 -11.95
CA LYS A 30 -10.48 7.51 -12.72
C LYS A 30 -11.79 7.43 -11.93
N LYS A 31 -11.82 7.90 -10.68
CA LYS A 31 -12.96 7.83 -9.75
C LYS A 31 -13.43 6.39 -9.46
N LEU A 32 -12.52 5.42 -9.56
CA LEU A 32 -12.78 4.00 -9.26
C LEU A 32 -12.37 3.69 -7.81
N SER A 33 -13.21 4.10 -6.87
CA SER A 33 -12.90 4.08 -5.43
C SER A 33 -12.70 2.67 -4.86
N LEU A 34 -13.57 1.71 -5.17
CA LEU A 34 -13.45 0.34 -4.64
C LEU A 34 -12.18 -0.36 -5.15
N PRO A 35 -11.87 -0.36 -6.46
CA PRO A 35 -10.59 -0.89 -6.95
C PRO A 35 -9.37 -0.16 -6.37
N ALA A 36 -9.43 1.16 -6.19
CA ALA A 36 -8.34 1.91 -5.56
C ALA A 36 -8.09 1.45 -4.11
N TYR A 37 -9.18 1.22 -3.36
CA TYR A 37 -9.09 0.74 -1.99
C TYR A 37 -8.48 -0.68 -1.90
N ASP A 38 -8.81 -1.57 -2.84
CA ASP A 38 -8.16 -2.90 -2.93
C ASP A 38 -6.64 -2.80 -3.10
N GLN A 39 -6.16 -1.84 -3.90
CA GLN A 39 -4.72 -1.59 -4.02
C GLN A 39 -4.13 -1.06 -2.70
N CYS A 40 -4.83 -0.20 -1.97
CA CYS A 40 -4.40 0.25 -0.64
C CYS A 40 -4.22 -0.92 0.33
N LEU A 41 -5.14 -1.89 0.32
CA LEU A 41 -5.04 -3.11 1.14
C LEU A 41 -3.81 -3.95 0.78
N LYS A 42 -3.54 -4.13 -0.53
CA LYS A 42 -2.36 -4.85 -1.01
C LYS A 42 -1.07 -4.14 -0.61
N THR A 43 -1.00 -2.81 -0.77
CA THR A 43 0.14 -1.98 -0.35
C THR A 43 0.41 -2.13 1.15
N SER A 44 -0.65 -2.07 1.98
CA SER A 44 -0.56 -2.27 3.43
C SER A 44 -0.06 -3.67 3.80
N HIS A 45 -0.57 -4.71 3.14
CA HIS A 45 -0.15 -6.08 3.38
C HIS A 45 1.33 -6.30 3.03
N VAL A 46 1.78 -5.83 1.87
CA VAL A 46 3.18 -5.90 1.45
C VAL A 46 4.10 -5.18 2.43
N PHE A 47 3.70 -3.99 2.90
CA PHE A 47 4.43 -3.27 3.94
C PHE A 47 4.59 -4.10 5.22
N ASN A 48 3.54 -4.77 5.68
CA ASN A 48 3.61 -5.59 6.88
C ASN A 48 4.60 -6.76 6.72
N ILE A 49 4.69 -7.37 5.53
CA ILE A 49 5.69 -8.42 5.26
C ILE A 49 7.09 -7.83 5.25
N LEU A 50 7.29 -6.68 4.60
CA LEU A 50 8.60 -5.99 4.59
C LEU A 50 9.06 -5.59 6.00
N ASP A 51 8.14 -5.13 6.84
CA ASP A 51 8.41 -4.78 8.24
C ASP A 51 8.75 -6.03 9.06
N ALA A 52 8.02 -7.13 8.87
CA ALA A 52 8.30 -8.42 9.51
C ALA A 52 9.65 -9.02 9.07
N ARG A 53 10.06 -8.80 7.81
CA ARG A 53 11.40 -9.17 7.31
C ARG A 53 12.52 -8.30 7.88
N GLY A 54 12.22 -7.22 8.61
CA GLY A 54 13.22 -6.25 9.05
C GLY A 54 13.85 -5.46 7.90
N ALA A 55 13.20 -5.43 6.73
CA ALA A 55 13.69 -4.73 5.54
C ALA A 55 13.44 -3.22 5.59
N ILE A 56 12.60 -2.75 6.52
CA ILE A 56 12.26 -1.35 6.74
C ILE A 56 12.86 -0.91 8.08
N SER A 57 13.71 0.12 8.06
CA SER A 57 14.24 0.70 9.30
C SER A 57 13.17 1.48 10.07
N VAL A 58 13.39 1.70 11.37
CA VAL A 58 12.51 2.52 12.22
C VAL A 58 12.31 3.93 11.64
N ALA A 59 13.37 4.51 11.07
CA ALA A 59 13.32 5.83 10.43
C ALA A 59 12.47 5.85 9.15
N GLN A 60 12.47 4.75 8.37
CA GLN A 60 11.69 4.63 7.13
C GLN A 60 10.23 4.28 7.38
N ARG A 61 9.91 3.58 8.48
CA ARG A 61 8.57 3.07 8.78
C ARG A 61 7.49 4.16 8.73
N ALA A 62 7.77 5.32 9.34
CA ALA A 62 6.84 6.44 9.34
C ALA A 62 6.53 6.95 7.91
N GLY A 63 7.52 6.94 7.01
CA GLY A 63 7.35 7.32 5.61
C GLY A 63 6.44 6.38 4.83
N TYR A 64 6.62 5.06 4.99
CA TYR A 64 5.75 4.06 4.35
C TYR A 64 4.31 4.13 4.86
N ILE A 65 4.12 4.28 6.18
CA ILE A 65 2.79 4.48 6.78
C ILE A 65 2.13 5.75 6.24
N GLY A 66 2.90 6.83 6.07
CA GLY A 66 2.45 8.07 5.43
C GLY A 66 1.92 7.82 4.02
N ARG A 67 2.71 7.14 3.17
CA ARG A 67 2.32 6.80 1.78
C ARG A 67 1.01 5.99 1.73
N ILE A 68 0.90 4.94 2.57
CA ILE A 68 -0.33 4.11 2.66
C ILE A 68 -1.54 4.97 3.07
N ARG A 69 -1.36 5.83 4.08
CA ARG A 69 -2.42 6.71 4.56
C ARG A 69 -2.91 7.65 3.47
N GLU A 70 -2.01 8.23 2.68
CA GLU A 70 -2.39 9.17 1.61
C GLU A 70 -3.22 8.49 0.51
N ILE A 71 -2.83 7.31 0.02
CA ILE A 71 -3.65 6.59 -0.98
C ILE A 71 -4.99 6.13 -0.41
N THR A 72 -5.03 5.73 0.87
CA THR A 72 -6.27 5.29 1.53
C THR A 72 -7.26 6.45 1.67
N LYS A 73 -6.78 7.63 2.09
CA LYS A 73 -7.59 8.85 2.17
C LYS A 73 -8.13 9.25 0.78
N ALA A 74 -7.28 9.17 -0.24
CA ALA A 74 -7.67 9.52 -1.60
C ALA A 74 -8.77 8.58 -2.14
N ALA A 75 -8.64 7.27 -1.91
CA ALA A 75 -9.67 6.29 -2.25
C ALA A 75 -10.98 6.53 -1.49
N ALA A 76 -10.91 6.84 -0.19
CA ALA A 76 -12.08 7.17 0.62
C ALA A 76 -12.76 8.48 0.15
N GLY A 77 -11.98 9.50 -0.23
CA GLY A 77 -12.50 10.73 -0.82
C GLY A 77 -13.25 10.48 -2.12
N ALA A 78 -12.65 9.72 -3.04
CA ALA A 78 -13.31 9.33 -4.28
C ALA A 78 -14.61 8.51 -4.04
N TRP A 79 -14.64 7.71 -2.97
CA TRP A 79 -15.87 7.01 -2.58
C TRP A 79 -16.94 7.99 -2.09
N LEU A 80 -16.60 8.90 -1.18
CA LEU A 80 -17.54 9.91 -0.67
C LEU A 80 -18.14 10.75 -1.79
N ASP A 81 -17.32 11.18 -2.75
CA ASP A 81 -17.78 11.95 -3.92
C ASP A 81 -18.78 11.17 -4.80
N SER A 82 -18.75 9.83 -4.76
CA SER A 82 -19.69 8.98 -5.49
C SER A 82 -21.01 8.72 -4.76
N GLN A 83 -21.13 9.11 -3.48
CA GLN A 83 -22.34 8.93 -2.66
C GLN A 83 -23.29 10.14 -2.69
N ILE A 84 -22.90 11.22 -3.38
CA ILE A 84 -23.70 12.44 -3.60
C ILE A 84 -24.36 12.36 -4.97
#